data_AF-A0A7C9AEU9-F1
#
_entry.id   AF-A0A7C9AEU9-F1
#
_cell.length_a   1.000
_cell.length_b   1.000
_cell.length_c   1.000
_cell.angle_alpha   90.00
_cell.angle_beta   90.00
_cell.angle_gamma   90.00
#
_symmetry.space_group_name_H-M   'P 1'
#
loop_
_entity.id
_entity.type
_entity.pdbx_description
1 polymer ?
#
loop_
_entity_poly.entity_id
_entity_poly.type
_entity_poly.pdbx_seq_one_letter_code
_entity_poly.pdbx_strand_id
1 'polypeptide(L)'
;LQTLSVFNLQGYPAGKAGKRYLTPQEVKAAHLHVLLNCTKVQPYLDLFKEEKQAQNQSLRNEDIDTMIEGEFSTWIRDNVHKRQLVDASQYKYLCQISLVHSISLELGPFIM
;
A
#
# COMPACT_ATOMS: atom_id res chain seq x y z
N LEU A 1 14.92 18.30 -27.25
CA LEU A 1 15.33 17.47 -26.09
C LEU A 1 15.81 16.13 -26.62
N GLN A 2 17.11 15.86 -26.56
CA GLN A 2 17.67 14.57 -26.97
C GLN A 2 17.44 13.57 -25.84
N THR A 3 16.55 12.60 -26.06
CA THR A 3 16.34 11.46 -25.15
C THR A 3 17.52 10.50 -25.29
N LEU A 4 18.20 10.23 -24.17
CA LEU A 4 19.27 9.25 -24.06
C LEU A 4 18.72 7.85 -24.43
N SER A 5 19.22 7.27 -25.53
CA SER A 5 18.76 5.98 -26.08
C SER A 5 18.97 4.77 -25.16
N VAL A 6 19.78 4.94 -24.11
CA VAL A 6 20.07 3.92 -23.08
C VAL A 6 18.83 3.46 -22.32
N PHE A 7 17.74 4.23 -22.31
CA PHE A 7 16.49 3.83 -21.67
C PHE A 7 15.54 3.01 -22.57
N ASN A 8 15.92 2.73 -23.83
CA ASN A 8 15.15 1.88 -24.75
C ASN A 8 15.59 0.42 -24.76
N LEU A 9 16.43 -0.01 -23.81
CA LEU A 9 16.85 -1.40 -23.71
C LEU A 9 15.76 -2.22 -23.04
N GLN A 10 15.07 -3.03 -23.84
CA GLN A 10 14.16 -4.05 -23.34
C GLN A 10 15.00 -5.12 -22.62
N GLY A 11 15.02 -5.09 -21.29
CA GLY A 11 15.71 -6.09 -20.50
C GLY A 11 15.09 -7.47 -20.70
N TYR A 12 15.92 -8.48 -20.99
CA TYR A 12 15.49 -9.87 -20.97
C TYR A 12 15.64 -10.40 -19.53
N PRO A 13 14.58 -10.92 -18.89
CA PRO A 13 14.71 -11.58 -17.61
C PRO A 13 15.57 -12.85 -17.81
N ALA A 14 16.74 -12.88 -17.19
CA ALA A 14 17.66 -14.02 -17.24
C ALA A 14 17.53 -14.83 -15.93
N GLY A 15 17.14 -16.10 -16.04
CA GLY A 15 16.96 -16.98 -14.89
C GLY A 15 15.81 -17.95 -15.06
N LYS A 16 15.74 -18.94 -14.18
CA LYS A 16 14.59 -19.87 -14.13
C LYS A 16 13.45 -19.15 -13.40
N ALA A 17 12.31 -18.99 -14.08
CA ALA A 17 11.11 -18.46 -13.45
C ALA A 17 10.76 -19.29 -12.21
N GLY A 18 10.84 -18.66 -11.04
CA GLY A 18 10.57 -19.26 -9.75
C GLY A 18 9.20 -18.85 -9.25
N LYS A 19 8.48 -19.79 -8.64
CA LYS A 19 7.22 -19.53 -7.96
C LYS A 19 7.49 -19.63 -6.47
N ARG A 20 7.29 -18.54 -5.71
CA ARG A 20 7.35 -18.57 -4.25
C ARG A 20 6.24 -17.74 -3.66
N TYR A 21 5.86 -18.09 -2.43
CA TYR A 21 4.95 -17.26 -1.64
C TYR A 21 5.70 -16.03 -1.10
N LEU A 22 4.95 -14.94 -0.95
CA LEU A 22 5.43 -13.76 -0.24
C LEU A 22 5.54 -14.09 1.25
N THR A 23 6.60 -13.60 1.87
CA THR A 23 6.73 -13.61 3.33
C THR A 23 5.70 -12.65 3.95
N PRO A 24 5.35 -12.81 5.24
CA PRO A 24 4.41 -11.90 5.90
C PRO A 24 4.83 -10.42 5.82
N GLN A 25 6.13 -10.13 5.88
CA GLN A 25 6.67 -8.78 5.73
C GLN A 25 6.46 -8.23 4.31
N GLU A 26 6.69 -9.05 3.28
CA GLU A 26 6.44 -8.67 1.89
C GLU A 26 4.96 -8.46 1.61
N VAL A 27 4.08 -9.29 2.19
CA VAL A 27 2.63 -9.09 2.10
C VAL A 27 2.24 -7.75 2.73
N LYS A 28 2.79 -7.43 3.91
CA LYS A 28 2.53 -6.14 4.57
C LYS A 28 3.00 -4.97 3.71
N ALA A 29 4.20 -5.03 3.16
CA ALA A 29 4.76 -4.00 2.30
C ALA A 29 3.94 -3.82 1.01
N ALA A 30 3.55 -4.92 0.35
CA ALA A 30 2.72 -4.89 -0.84
C ALA A 30 1.33 -4.28 -0.55
N HIS A 31 0.72 -4.65 0.58
CA HIS A 31 -0.57 -4.10 0.97
C HIS A 31 -0.48 -2.58 1.22
N LEU A 32 0.54 -2.14 1.96
CA LEU A 32 0.77 -0.71 2.19
C LEU A 32 1.00 0.05 0.89
N HIS A 33 1.80 -0.51 -0.03
CA HIS A 33 2.05 0.10 -1.33
C HIS A 33 0.76 0.35 -2.11
N VAL A 34 -0.16 -0.61 -2.14
CA VAL A 34 -1.46 -0.41 -2.82
C VAL A 34 -2.29 0.66 -2.13
N LEU A 35 -2.29 0.72 -0.79
CA LEU A 35 -3.00 1.76 -0.05
C LEU A 35 -2.46 3.16 -0.36
N LEU A 36 -1.14 3.34 -0.37
CA LEU A 36 -0.49 4.63 -0.61
C LEU A 36 -0.63 5.13 -2.06
N ASN A 37 -0.78 4.22 -3.03
CA ASN A 37 -1.01 4.58 -4.43
C ASN A 37 -2.50 4.81 -4.75
N CYS A 38 -3.40 4.58 -3.80
CA CYS A 38 -4.82 4.80 -4.00
C CYS A 38 -5.22 6.24 -3.65
N THR A 39 -5.61 7.03 -4.65
CA THR A 39 -6.05 8.42 -4.45
C THR A 39 -7.23 8.57 -3.49
N LYS A 40 -8.10 7.55 -3.41
CA LYS A 40 -9.25 7.52 -2.48
C LYS A 40 -8.85 7.29 -1.02
N VAL A 41 -7.66 6.71 -0.80
CA VAL A 41 -7.11 6.47 0.55
C VAL A 41 -6.39 7.71 1.07
N GLN A 42 -5.99 8.64 0.20
CA GLN A 42 -5.25 9.85 0.57
C GLN A 42 -5.90 10.67 1.70
N PRO A 43 -7.22 10.93 1.71
CA PRO A 43 -7.85 11.66 2.81
C PRO A 43 -7.70 10.95 4.18
N TYR A 44 -7.67 9.61 4.18
CA TYR A 44 -7.43 8.83 5.39
C TYR A 44 -5.97 8.87 5.82
N LEU A 45 -5.03 8.91 4.87
CA LEU A 45 -3.62 9.07 5.16
C LEU A 45 -3.34 10.43 5.80
N ASP A 46 -3.94 11.50 5.27
CA ASP A 46 -3.80 12.84 5.83
C ASP A 46 -4.38 12.91 7.26
N LEU A 47 -5.56 12.33 7.48
CA LEU A 47 -6.15 12.24 8.82
C LEU A 47 -5.31 11.42 9.80
N PHE A 48 -4.68 10.34 9.34
CA PHE A 48 -3.77 9.57 10.17
C PHE A 48 -2.59 10.45 10.60
N LYS A 49 -1.98 11.20 9.67
CA LYS A 49 -0.87 12.11 9.96
C LYS A 49 -1.30 13.20 10.94
N GLU A 50 -2.46 13.82 10.73
CA GLU A 50 -3.02 14.83 11.62
C GLU A 50 -3.25 14.27 13.04
N GLU A 51 -3.80 13.05 13.16
CA GLU A 51 -4.03 12.41 14.46
C GLU A 51 -2.71 12.15 15.19
N LYS A 52 -1.67 11.70 14.48
CA LYS A 52 -0.33 11.49 15.08
C LYS A 52 0.32 12.81 15.48
N GLN A 53 0.25 13.84 14.63
CA GLN A 53 0.78 15.17 14.94
C GLN A 53 0.04 15.85 16.09
N ALA A 54 -1.28 15.65 16.21
CA ALA A 54 -2.06 16.14 17.34
C ALA A 54 -1.68 15.44 18.66
N GLN A 55 -1.33 14.16 18.60
CA GLN A 55 -0.86 13.41 19.77
C GLN A 55 0.55 13.82 20.20
N ASN A 56 1.43 14.12 19.24
CA ASN A 56 2.80 14.56 19.51
C ASN A 56 3.24 15.58 18.44
N GLN A 57 3.18 16.87 18.77
CA GLN A 57 3.58 17.96 17.87
C GLN A 57 5.08 17.94 17.51
N SER A 58 5.90 17.23 18.28
CA SER A 58 7.34 17.10 18.05
C SER A 58 7.71 15.97 17.07
N LEU A 59 6.74 15.22 16.53
CA LEU A 59 7.04 14.17 15.56
C LEU A 59 7.62 14.77 14.28
N ARG A 60 8.77 14.23 13.86
CA ARG A 60 9.34 14.56 12.55
C ARG A 60 8.65 13.76 11.46
N ASN A 61 8.81 14.21 10.22
CA ASN A 61 8.25 13.49 9.07
C ASN A 61 8.76 12.04 8.98
N GLU A 62 10.03 11.80 9.32
CA GLU A 62 10.61 10.45 9.36
C GLU A 62 9.91 9.52 10.35
N ASP A 63 9.51 10.06 11.51
CA ASP A 63 8.79 9.32 12.54
C ASP A 63 7.39 8.96 12.03
N ILE A 64 6.73 9.91 11.35
CA ILE A 64 5.42 9.71 10.74
C ILE A 64 5.47 8.65 9.62
N ASP A 65 6.49 8.66 8.78
CA ASP A 65 6.67 7.65 7.72
C ASP A 65 6.85 6.25 8.32
N THR A 66 7.63 6.13 9.39
CA THR A 66 7.78 4.86 10.13
C THR A 66 6.44 4.39 10.71
N MET A 67 5.62 5.32 11.22
CA MET A 67 4.28 5.00 11.72
C MET A 67 3.32 4.61 10.60
N ILE A 68 3.46 5.19 9.40
CA ILE A 68 2.66 4.80 8.23
C ILE A 68 2.98 3.35 7.86
N GLU A 69 4.26 2.98 7.80
CA GLU A 69 4.68 1.61 7.52
C GLU A 69 4.26 0.61 8.60
N GLY A 70 4.27 1.06 9.86
CA GLY A 70 3.94 0.26 11.03
C GLY A 70 2.45 0.01 11.20
N GLU A 71 1.66 1.09 11.14
CA GLU A 71 0.34 1.18 11.80
C GLU A 71 -0.81 1.53 10.85
N PHE A 72 -0.54 2.23 9.73
CA PHE A 72 -1.59 2.81 8.90
C PHE A 72 -2.59 1.76 8.38
N SER A 73 -2.09 0.60 7.94
CA SER A 73 -2.93 -0.49 7.42
C SER A 73 -3.94 -1.01 8.45
N THR A 74 -3.58 -1.02 9.74
CA THR A 74 -4.48 -1.42 10.83
C THR A 74 -5.40 -0.26 11.19
N TRP A 75 -4.84 0.93 11.33
CA TRP A 75 -5.61 2.12 11.69
C TRP A 75 -6.75 2.39 10.71
N ILE A 76 -6.49 2.29 9.40
CA ILE A 76 -7.50 2.59 8.38
C ILE A 76 -8.64 1.57 8.40
N ARG A 77 -8.34 0.29 8.65
CA ARG A 77 -9.35 -0.77 8.81
C ARG A 77 -10.28 -0.48 9.98
N ASP A 78 -9.74 0.03 11.08
CA ASP A 78 -10.50 0.26 12.31
C ASP A 78 -11.24 1.61 12.33
N ASN A 79 -10.83 2.55 11.47
CA ASN A 79 -11.35 3.92 11.44
C ASN A 79 -12.24 4.23 10.23
N VAL A 80 -12.13 3.48 9.14
CA VAL A 80 -12.91 3.77 7.91
C VAL A 80 -14.41 3.84 8.19
N HIS A 81 -14.97 2.82 8.84
CA HIS A 81 -16.41 2.71 9.04
C HIS A 81 -16.94 3.75 10.03
N LYS A 82 -16.06 4.28 10.88
CA LYS A 82 -16.41 5.23 11.94
C LYS A 82 -16.53 6.65 11.42
N ARG A 83 -15.77 7.01 10.38
CA ARG A 83 -15.62 8.41 9.96
C ARG A 83 -16.40 8.81 8.71
N GLN A 84 -17.08 7.88 8.02
CA GLN A 84 -17.96 8.14 6.84
C GLN A 84 -17.36 9.10 5.77
N LEU A 85 -16.04 9.11 5.59
CA LEU A 85 -15.37 10.04 4.69
C LEU A 85 -15.50 9.65 3.21
N VAL A 86 -15.91 8.41 2.94
CA VAL A 86 -16.15 7.89 1.59
C VAL A 86 -17.36 6.97 1.63
N ASP A 87 -18.20 7.04 0.59
CA ASP A 87 -19.36 6.16 0.39
C ASP A 87 -18.96 4.68 0.56
N ALA A 88 -19.66 3.96 1.44
CA ALA A 88 -19.34 2.60 1.86
C ALA A 88 -19.26 1.61 0.67
N SER A 89 -19.96 1.94 -0.43
CA SER A 89 -19.91 1.25 -1.72
C SER A 89 -18.50 1.16 -2.31
N GLN A 90 -17.68 2.21 -2.14
CA GLN A 90 -16.31 2.25 -2.67
C GLN A 90 -15.31 1.51 -1.78
N TYR A 91 -15.61 1.39 -0.49
CA TYR A 91 -14.76 0.64 0.44
C TYR A 91 -14.84 -0.87 0.26
N LYS A 92 -15.91 -1.39 -0.35
CA LYS A 92 -15.97 -2.78 -0.81
C LYS A 92 -14.81 -3.10 -1.77
N TYR A 93 -14.36 -2.14 -2.59
CA TYR A 93 -13.21 -2.30 -3.47
C TYR A 93 -11.86 -2.18 -2.73
N LEU A 94 -11.78 -1.33 -1.69
CA LEU A 94 -10.60 -1.22 -0.83
C LEU A 94 -10.43 -2.45 0.08
N CYS A 95 -11.54 -3.02 0.57
CA CYS A 95 -11.58 -4.34 1.21
C CYS A 95 -11.35 -5.48 0.21
N GLN A 96 -11.68 -5.31 -1.08
CA GLN A 96 -11.28 -6.27 -2.13
C GLN A 96 -9.78 -6.23 -2.44
N ILE A 97 -9.12 -5.08 -2.25
CA ILE A 97 -7.66 -5.00 -2.23
C ILE A 97 -7.10 -5.69 -0.98
N SER A 98 -7.78 -5.60 0.17
CA SER A 98 -7.50 -6.50 1.30
C SER A 98 -7.86 -7.98 1.02
N LEU A 99 -8.77 -8.28 0.07
CA LEU A 99 -8.99 -9.61 -0.53
C LEU A 99 -7.94 -9.96 -1.60
N VAL A 100 -6.83 -9.22 -1.71
CA VAL A 100 -5.59 -9.83 -2.20
C VAL A 100 -5.11 -10.96 -1.27
N HIS A 101 -5.65 -11.06 -0.05
CA HIS A 101 -5.63 -12.31 0.73
C HIS A 101 -6.35 -13.49 0.05
N SER A 102 -7.38 -13.27 -0.77
CA SER A 102 -8.05 -14.32 -1.56
C SER A 102 -7.49 -14.45 -2.96
N ILE A 103 -6.92 -13.40 -3.53
CA ILE A 103 -6.22 -13.46 -4.81
C ILE A 103 -4.82 -14.08 -4.66
N SER A 104 -4.20 -14.09 -3.48
CA SER A 104 -3.04 -14.97 -3.22
C SER A 104 -3.41 -16.47 -3.15
N LEU A 105 -4.70 -16.80 -3.11
CA LEU A 105 -5.19 -18.18 -3.22
C LEU A 105 -5.69 -18.54 -4.64
N GLU A 106 -5.95 -17.57 -5.53
CA GLU A 106 -6.56 -17.79 -6.86
C GLU A 106 -5.77 -17.20 -8.04
N LEU A 107 -4.95 -16.16 -7.86
CA LEU A 107 -3.98 -15.76 -8.87
C LEU A 107 -2.68 -16.49 -8.59
N GLY A 108 -2.34 -17.34 -9.54
CA GLY A 108 -1.04 -17.96 -9.66
C GLY A 108 0.11 -16.97 -9.46
N PRO A 109 1.28 -17.50 -9.15
CA PRO A 109 2.36 -16.82 -8.46
C PRO A 109 2.87 -15.59 -9.20
N PHE A 110 3.22 -14.57 -8.41
CA PHE A 110 3.98 -13.41 -8.84
C PHE A 110 5.28 -13.85 -9.52
N ILE A 111 5.46 -13.43 -10.78
CA ILE A 111 6.70 -13.56 -11.53
C ILE A 111 7.55 -12.34 -11.16
N MET A 112 8.71 -12.59 -10.54
CA MET A 112 9.78 -11.62 -10.36
C MET A 112 10.84 -11.86 -11.43
#